data_AF-A0A2T0KNL8-F1
#
_entry.id   AF-A0A2T0KNL8-F1
#
_cell.length_a   1.000
_cell.length_b   1.000
_cell.length_c   1.000
_cell.angle_alpha   90.00
_cell.angle_beta   90.00
_cell.angle_gamma   90.00
#
_symmetry.space_group_name_H-M   'P 1'
#
loop_
_entity.id
_entity.type
_entity.pdbx_description
1 polymer ?
#
loop_
_entity_poly.entity_id
_entity_poly.type
_entity_poly.pdbx_seq_one_letter_code
_entity_poly.pdbx_strand_id
1 'polypeptide(L)'
;MSVISTVLVFVIIPAAIIGTIATLVLAGSDRSKPDRRYRPGRPYDFPAMWFTATPQQVVPAGDGRSTGLIIEDSSGSPVRPGPTGGASDSW
;
A
#
# COMPACT_ATOMS: atom_id res chain seq x y z
N MET A 1 26.15 -2.74 -46.32
CA MET A 1 25.89 -2.18 -44.97
C MET A 1 27.06 -1.32 -44.55
N SER A 2 26.83 -0.07 -44.13
CA SER A 2 27.88 0.82 -43.62
C SER A 2 27.91 0.82 -42.10
N VAL A 3 29.07 1.12 -41.49
CA VAL A 3 29.21 1.24 -40.03
C VAL A 3 28.21 2.25 -39.46
N ILE A 4 28.00 3.36 -40.15
CA ILE A 4 27.01 4.39 -39.78
C ILE A 4 25.60 3.81 -39.74
N SER A 5 25.22 3.04 -40.77
CA SER A 5 23.89 2.40 -40.82
C SER A 5 23.70 1.41 -39.68
N THR A 6 24.72 0.62 -39.34
CA THR A 6 24.66 -0.34 -38.23
C THR A 6 24.45 0.38 -36.90
N VAL A 7 25.21 1.45 -36.64
CA VAL A 7 25.08 2.22 -35.39
C VAL A 7 23.72 2.90 -35.28
N LEU A 8 23.24 3.53 -36.37
CA LEU A 8 21.94 4.19 -36.38
C LEU A 8 20.80 3.21 -36.04
N VAL A 9 20.78 2.06 -36.71
CA VAL A 9 19.67 1.11 -36.62
C VAL A 9 19.70 0.31 -35.32
N PHE A 10 20.87 -0.13 -34.85
CA PHE A 10 20.96 -1.05 -33.72
C PHE A 10 21.22 -0.36 -32.38
N VAL A 11 21.60 0.92 -32.36
CA VAL A 11 21.90 1.66 -31.13
C VAL A 11 21.00 2.87 -30.99
N ILE A 12 21.03 3.78 -31.97
CA ILE A 12 20.35 5.08 -31.83
C ILE A 12 18.83 4.93 -31.84
N ILE A 13 18.27 4.20 -32.81
CA ILE A 13 16.81 4.02 -32.90
C ILE A 13 16.27 3.32 -31.63
N PRO A 14 16.84 2.19 -31.16
CA PRO A 14 16.38 1.56 -29.92
C PRO A 14 16.51 2.47 -28.70
N ALA A 15 17.65 3.18 -28.55
CA ALA A 15 17.85 4.11 -27.44
C ALA A 15 16.83 5.26 -27.46
N ALA A 16 16.52 5.79 -28.64
CA ALA A 16 15.51 6.85 -28.80
C ALA A 16 14.11 6.34 -28.43
N ILE A 17 13.75 5.13 -28.85
CA ILE A 17 12.46 4.51 -28.49
C ILE A 17 12.37 4.32 -26.97
N ILE A 18 13.38 3.69 -26.36
CA ILE A 18 13.42 3.44 -24.91
C ILE A 18 13.37 4.76 -24.16
N GLY A 19 14.17 5.75 -24.56
CA GLY A 19 14.19 7.08 -23.96
C GLY A 19 12.84 7.75 -24.05
N THR A 20 12.18 7.69 -25.20
CA THR A 20 10.84 8.28 -25.39
C THR A 20 9.82 7.63 -24.45
N ILE A 21 9.76 6.30 -24.39
CA ILE A 21 8.85 5.57 -23.51
C ILE A 21 9.13 5.90 -22.05
N ALA A 22 10.40 5.84 -21.63
CA ALA A 22 10.81 6.16 -20.26
C ALA A 22 10.40 7.59 -19.87
N THR A 23 10.60 8.55 -20.76
CA THR A 23 10.24 9.95 -20.53
C THR A 23 8.73 10.12 -20.39
N LEU A 24 7.93 9.47 -21.25
CA LEU A 24 6.47 9.49 -21.15
C LEU A 24 5.97 8.88 -19.85
N VAL A 25 6.52 7.73 -19.44
CA VAL A 25 6.16 7.06 -18.18
C VAL A 25 6.49 7.94 -16.97
N LEU A 26 7.68 8.52 -16.94
CA LEU A 26 8.12 9.36 -15.82
C LEU A 26 7.35 10.69 -15.77
N ALA A 27 7.09 11.32 -16.92
CA ALA A 27 6.33 12.57 -16.98
C ALA A 27 4.87 12.42 -16.50
N GLY A 28 4.26 11.25 -16.69
CA GLY A 28 2.90 10.95 -16.23
C GLY A 28 2.79 10.51 -14.76
N SER A 29 3.91 10.20 -14.10
CA SER A 29 3.90 9.48 -12.81
C SER A 29 3.49 10.33 -11.61
N ASP A 30 3.74 11.65 -11.63
CA ASP A 30 3.65 12.49 -10.41
C ASP A 30 2.36 13.32 -10.28
N ARG A 31 1.65 13.61 -11.36
CA ARG A 31 0.61 14.67 -11.33
C ARG A 31 -0.73 14.24 -10.75
N SER A 32 -0.98 12.93 -10.61
CA SER A 32 -2.30 12.41 -10.25
C SER A 32 -2.29 11.49 -9.04
N LYS A 33 -1.13 11.24 -8.43
CA LYS A 33 -1.05 10.32 -7.29
C LYS A 33 -1.42 11.09 -6.01
N PRO A 34 -2.38 10.59 -5.21
CA PRO A 34 -2.63 11.16 -3.89
C PRO A 34 -1.34 11.11 -3.05
N ASP A 35 -1.11 12.13 -2.22
CA ASP A 35 0.07 12.21 -1.37
C ASP A 35 0.15 10.94 -0.53
N ARG A 36 1.28 10.25 -0.59
CA ARG A 36 1.47 8.98 0.15
C ARG A 36 1.65 9.22 1.64
N ARG A 37 1.89 10.47 2.05
CA ARG A 37 2.18 10.84 3.43
C ARG A 37 1.17 11.88 3.89
N TYR A 38 0.50 11.59 5.00
CA TYR A 38 -0.30 12.59 5.69
C TYR A 38 0.58 13.75 6.19
N ARG A 39 0.10 14.98 6.01
CA ARG A 39 0.73 16.20 6.55
C ARG A 39 -0.22 16.84 7.56
N PRO A 40 0.25 17.19 8.78
CA PRO A 40 -0.57 17.90 9.75
C PRO A 40 -1.20 19.17 9.16
N GLY A 41 -2.47 19.42 9.48
CA GLY A 41 -3.25 20.56 8.96
C GLY A 41 -3.90 20.33 7.59
N ARG A 42 -3.64 19.19 6.91
CA ARG A 42 -4.41 18.79 5.72
C ARG A 42 -5.61 17.93 6.13
N PRO A 43 -6.70 17.94 5.33
CA PRO A 43 -7.76 16.94 5.47
C PRO A 43 -7.21 15.52 5.36
N TYR A 44 -7.79 14.59 6.13
CA TYR A 44 -7.43 13.18 6.07
C TYR A 44 -8.32 12.47 5.05
N ASP A 45 -7.82 12.31 3.83
CA ASP A 45 -8.55 11.67 2.72
C ASP A 45 -8.14 10.20 2.51
N PHE A 46 -7.39 9.62 3.45
CA PHE A 46 -6.97 8.22 3.39
C PHE A 46 -8.10 7.29 3.87
N PRO A 47 -8.15 6.04 3.39
CA PRO A 47 -9.09 5.05 3.91
C PRO A 47 -8.87 4.80 5.40
N ALA A 48 -9.92 4.40 6.09
CA ALA A 48 -9.81 3.95 7.48
C ALA A 48 -8.92 2.70 7.55
N MET A 49 -7.93 2.72 8.44
CA MET A 49 -6.95 1.65 8.60
C MET A 49 -6.80 1.31 10.08
N TRP A 50 -6.70 0.03 10.39
CA TRP A 50 -6.40 -0.49 11.71
C TRP A 50 -5.12 -1.32 11.65
N PHE A 51 -4.16 -0.97 12.49
CA PHE A 51 -2.92 -1.73 12.64
C PHE A 51 -3.06 -2.60 13.88
N THR A 52 -2.92 -3.92 13.70
CA THR A 52 -2.97 -4.87 14.81
C THR A 52 -1.55 -5.23 15.23
N ALA A 53 -1.36 -5.54 16.52
CA ALA A 53 -0.05 -5.93 17.04
C ALA A 53 0.47 -7.25 16.42
N THR A 54 -0.46 -8.12 16.00
CA THR A 54 -0.15 -9.40 15.36
C THR A 54 -0.89 -9.50 14.02
N PRO A 55 -0.40 -8.85 12.95
CA PRO A 55 -1.09 -8.83 11.67
C PRO A 55 -1.27 -10.23 11.07
N GLN A 56 -0.35 -11.16 11.34
CA GLN A 56 -0.42 -12.55 10.89
C GLN A 56 -1.63 -13.31 11.43
N GLN A 57 -2.21 -12.89 12.56
CA GLN A 57 -3.42 -13.51 13.14
C GLN A 57 -4.70 -13.01 12.49
N VAL A 58 -4.64 -11.91 11.72
CA VAL A 58 -5.80 -11.23 11.15
C VAL A 58 -5.84 -11.37 9.62
N VAL A 59 -4.69 -11.61 8.99
CA VAL A 59 -4.62 -12.00 7.58
C VAL A 59 -4.94 -13.49 7.47
N PRO A 60 -6.04 -13.89 6.81
CA PRO A 60 -6.28 -15.30 6.56
C PRO A 60 -5.17 -15.80 5.62
N ALA A 61 -4.28 -16.65 6.12
CA ALA A 61 -3.52 -17.54 5.26
C ALA A 61 -4.54 -18.32 4.40
N GLY A 62 -4.21 -18.58 3.14
CA GLY A 62 -5.11 -19.01 2.06
C GLY A 62 -6.01 -20.24 2.27
N ASP A 63 -6.14 -20.78 3.49
CA ASP A 63 -7.07 -21.84 3.86
C ASP A 63 -7.93 -21.41 5.08
N GLY A 64 -8.99 -20.65 4.82
CA GLY A 64 -10.34 -20.88 5.35
C GLY A 64 -10.60 -21.08 6.86
N ARG A 65 -9.70 -20.72 7.79
CA ARG A 65 -10.05 -20.65 9.23
C ARG A 65 -9.21 -19.60 9.96
N SER A 66 -9.68 -18.37 9.95
CA SER A 66 -9.34 -17.41 10.99
C SER A 66 -9.91 -17.93 12.31
N THR A 67 -9.09 -18.55 13.15
CA THR A 67 -9.43 -18.74 14.56
C THR A 67 -9.35 -17.36 15.21
N GLY A 68 -10.43 -16.57 15.07
CA GLY A 68 -10.55 -15.30 15.78
C GLY A 68 -10.35 -15.55 17.27
N LEU A 69 -9.63 -14.64 17.94
CA LEU A 69 -9.45 -14.70 19.39
C LEU A 69 -10.84 -14.73 20.05
N ILE A 70 -11.17 -15.84 20.72
CA ILE A 70 -12.40 -15.98 21.51
C ILE A 70 -12.08 -15.45 22.91
N ILE A 71 -12.88 -14.51 23.38
CA ILE A 71 -12.81 -14.03 24.76
C ILE A 71 -13.76 -14.91 25.56
N GLU A 72 -13.24 -15.51 26.63
CA GLU A 72 -13.99 -16.36 27.55
C GLU A 72 -14.07 -15.68 28.91
N ASP A 73 -15.18 -15.87 29.61
CA ASP A 73 -15.28 -15.50 31.02
C ASP A 73 -14.65 -16.57 31.92
N SER A 74 -14.67 -16.34 33.24
CA SER A 74 -14.14 -17.31 34.22
C SER A 74 -14.86 -18.67 34.23
N SER A 75 -16.01 -18.79 33.56
CA SER A 75 -16.74 -20.05 33.38
C SER A 75 -16.34 -20.79 32.09
N GLY A 76 -15.47 -20.21 31.26
CA GLY A 76 -15.11 -20.72 29.95
C GLY A 76 -16.18 -20.45 28.88
N SER A 77 -17.17 -19.61 29.18
CA SER A 77 -18.24 -19.28 28.23
C SER A 77 -17.75 -18.17 27.29
N PRO A 78 -17.99 -18.27 25.97
CA PRO A 78 -17.66 -17.20 25.03
C PRO A 78 -18.46 -15.94 25.34
N VAL A 79 -17.77 -14.82 25.51
CA VAL A 79 -18.38 -13.52 25.83
C VAL A 79 -17.95 -12.46 24.82
N ARG A 80 -18.89 -11.56 24.47
CA ARG A 80 -18.56 -10.38 23.69
C ARG A 80 -17.83 -9.38 24.58
N PRO A 81 -16.66 -8.84 24.16
CA PRO A 81 -15.97 -7.82 24.95
C PRO A 81 -16.90 -6.61 25.16
N GLY A 82 -17.12 -6.26 26.43
CA GLY A 82 -17.81 -5.05 26.81
C GLY A 82 -16.87 -3.83 26.83
N PRO A 83 -17.40 -2.61 26.86
CA PRO A 83 -16.58 -1.40 27.00
C PRO A 83 -15.82 -1.45 28.34
N THR A 84 -14.51 -1.30 28.28
CA THR A 84 -13.64 -1.34 29.49
C THR A 84 -13.19 0.06 29.93
N GLY A 85 -13.21 1.06 29.06
CA GLY A 85 -12.81 2.45 29.36
C GLY A 85 -12.49 3.27 28.09
N GLY A 86 -11.90 4.45 28.26
CA GLY A 86 -11.47 5.33 27.16
C GLY A 86 -10.55 6.48 27.61
N ALA A 87 -9.77 7.03 26.69
CA ALA A 87 -8.93 8.21 26.87
C ALA A 87 -9.08 9.15 25.66
N SER A 88 -9.05 10.46 25.87
CA SER A 88 -9.22 11.47 24.83
C SER A 88 -8.32 12.68 25.06
N ASP A 89 -7.92 13.35 23.98
CA ASP A 89 -7.14 14.59 23.99
C ASP A 89 -7.49 15.43 22.74
N SER A 90 -7.12 16.71 22.71
CA SER A 90 -7.49 17.67 21.66
C SER A 90 -6.31 18.50 21.14
N TRP A 91 -5.21 17.82 20.83
CA TRP A 91 -3.99 18.31 20.17
C TRP A 91 -4.16 19.63 19.40
#